data_AF-A0A158M3C6-F1
#
_entry.id   AF-A0A158M3C6-F1
#
_cell.length_a   1.000
_cell.length_b   1.000
_cell.length_c   1.000
_cell.angle_alpha   90.00
_cell.angle_beta   90.00
_cell.angle_gamma   90.00
#
_symmetry.space_group_name_H-M   'P 1'
#
loop_
_entity.id
_entity.type
_entity.pdbx_description
1 polymer ?
#
loop_
_entity_poly.entity_id
_entity_poly.type
_entity_poly.pdbx_seq_one_letter_code
_entity_poly.pdbx_strand_id
1 'polypeptide(L)' 'MKTTNVCPRSRCARTTPKCSCGAAKLSTLRGEPGRTVVLEFPTMAAAQAFYDSWQYRRARNAREGAAVMNMFIVQGM' A
#
# COMPACT_ATOMS: atom_id res chain seq x y z
N MET A 1 25.25 -5.66 3.67
CA MET A 1 25.18 -4.18 3.56
C MET A 1 23.72 -3.79 3.35
N LYS A 2 23.18 -2.97 4.25
CA LYS A 2 21.77 -2.56 4.27
C LYS A 2 21.55 -1.43 3.26
N THR A 3 20.60 -1.60 2.33
CA THR A 3 20.04 -0.48 1.57
C THR A 3 18.53 -0.52 1.72
N THR A 4 18.08 -0.01 2.85
CA THR A 4 16.70 0.40 3.10
C THR A 4 16.31 1.44 2.06
N ASN A 5 15.46 1.05 1.10
CA ASN A 5 14.75 1.96 0.20
C ASN A 5 13.68 2.72 1.01
N VAL A 6 14.15 3.66 1.84
CA VAL A 6 13.33 4.77 2.32
C VAL A 6 13.32 5.79 1.20
N CYS A 7 12.13 6.15 0.73
CA CYS A 7 11.94 7.17 -0.29
C CYS A 7 12.72 8.44 0.10
N PRO A 8 13.68 8.90 -0.72
CA PRO A 8 14.45 10.09 -0.39
C PRO A 8 13.49 11.28 -0.35
N ARG A 9 13.53 12.03 0.76
CA ARG A 9 12.75 13.26 1.01
C ARG A 9 12.77 14.27 -0.15
N SER A 10 13.70 14.15 -1.10
CA SER A 10 13.83 15.01 -2.27
C SER A 10 12.71 14.90 -3.30
N ARG A 11 11.84 13.88 -3.23
CA ARG A 11 10.77 13.64 -4.23
C ARG A 11 9.33 13.83 -3.73
N CYS A 12 9.13 14.32 -2.51
CA CYS A 12 7.84 14.87 -2.09
C CYS A 12 7.72 16.31 -2.60
N ALA A 13 7.11 16.49 -3.77
CA ALA A 13 6.73 17.82 -4.25
C ALA A 13 5.75 18.46 -3.26
N ARG A 14 6.01 19.73 -2.90
CA ARG A 14 5.28 20.52 -1.88
C ARG A 14 3.80 20.79 -2.20
N THR A 15 3.28 20.37 -3.35
CA THR A 15 2.01 20.89 -3.90
C THR A 15 0.87 19.88 -4.01
N THR A 16 1.05 18.62 -3.59
CA THR A 16 -0.08 17.66 -3.46
C THR A 16 -0.43 17.42 -1.99
N PRO A 17 -1.66 17.75 -1.54
CA PRO A 17 -2.07 17.44 -0.19
C PRO A 17 -2.27 15.92 -0.09
N LYS A 18 -1.56 15.29 0.85
CA LYS A 18 -1.61 13.85 1.21
C LYS A 18 -0.68 12.90 0.44
N CYS A 19 0.60 13.24 0.35
CA CYS A 19 1.64 12.20 0.49
C CYS A 19 1.81 11.87 1.98
N SER A 20 0.91 11.07 2.56
CA SER A 20 1.12 10.53 3.91
C SER A 20 2.02 9.31 3.83
N CYS A 21 3.34 9.51 3.82
CA CYS A 21 4.29 8.46 4.17
C CYS A 21 4.25 8.28 5.70
N GLY A 22 3.14 7.76 6.23
CA GLY A 22 3.06 7.37 7.62
C GLY A 22 3.94 6.14 7.84
N ALA A 23 5.01 6.28 8.62
CA ALA A 23 5.78 5.13 9.06
C ALA A 23 5.00 4.43 10.19
N ALA A 24 4.26 3.38 9.86
CA ALA A 24 3.70 2.49 10.86
C ALA A 24 4.81 1.60 11.42
N LYS A 25 4.88 1.46 12.75
CA LYS A 25 5.82 0.53 13.40
C LYS A 25 5.30 -0.89 13.24
N LEU A 26 6.00 -1.71 12.46
CA LEU A 26 5.69 -3.13 12.32
C LEU A 26 6.47 -3.92 13.38
N SER A 27 5.77 -4.62 14.27
CA SER A 27 6.36 -5.58 15.21
C SER A 27 6.04 -6.99 14.76
N THR A 28 7.07 -7.72 14.35
CA THR A 28 6.94 -9.12 13.95
C THR A 28 6.80 -10.01 15.17
N LEU A 29 5.72 -10.80 15.22
CA LEU A 29 5.52 -11.79 16.28
C LEU A 29 6.06 -13.18 15.87
N ARG A 30 5.89 -13.58 14.60
CA ARG A 30 6.43 -14.82 13.99
C ARG A 30 6.62 -14.63 12.47
N GLY A 31 7.70 -15.18 11.89
CA GLY A 31 8.02 -15.15 10.45
C GLY A 31 8.58 -13.82 9.94
N GLU A 32 9.10 -13.76 8.70
CA GLU A 32 9.50 -12.47 8.10
C GLU A 32 8.35 -11.87 7.28
N PRO A 33 7.76 -10.73 7.70
CA PRO A 33 6.72 -10.10 6.91
C PRO A 33 7.33 -9.45 5.66
N GLY A 34 6.65 -9.63 4.53
CA GLY A 34 6.89 -8.82 3.35
C GLY A 34 6.46 -7.36 3.55
N ARG A 35 6.41 -6.60 2.46
CA ARG A 35 5.84 -5.24 2.51
C ARG A 35 4.33 -5.32 2.75
N THR A 36 3.89 -4.82 3.90
CA THR A 36 2.47 -4.74 4.26
C THR A 36 1.94 -3.33 4.09
N VAL A 37 0.79 -3.21 3.43
CA VAL A 37 0.07 -1.94 3.25
C VAL A 37 -1.35 -2.15 3.76
N VAL A 38 -1.81 -1.25 4.62
CA VAL A 38 -3.19 -1.24 5.14
C VAL A 38 -3.87 0.02 4.62
N LEU A 39 -5.07 -0.15 4.07
CA LEU A 39 -5.91 0.93 3.55
C LEU A 39 -7.23 0.90 4.30
N GLU A 40 -7.64 2.04 4.85
CA GLU A 40 -8.92 2.19 5.52
C GLU A 40 -9.94 2.82 4.57
N PHE A 41 -11.14 2.23 4.54
CA PHE A 41 -12.26 2.69 3.72
C PHE A 41 -13.52 2.79 4.59
N PRO A 42 -14.44 3.73 4.27
CA PRO A 42 -15.64 3.93 5.07
C PRO A 42 -16.64 2.77 4.95
N THR A 43 -16.63 2.05 3.82
CA THR A 43 -17.51 0.90 3.58
C THR A 43 -16.77 -0.17 2.77
N MET A 44 -17.22 -1.43 2.89
CA MET A 44 -16.72 -2.54 2.06
C MET A 44 -16.90 -2.26 0.56
N ALA A 45 -18.05 -1.69 0.18
CA ALA A 45 -18.33 -1.33 -1.21
C ALA A 45 -17.32 -0.30 -1.75
N ALA A 46 -16.89 0.67 -0.93
CA ALA A 46 -15.87 1.63 -1.32
C ALA A 46 -14.49 0.97 -1.54
N ALA A 47 -14.12 -0.01 -0.70
CA ALA A 47 -12.89 -0.78 -0.87
C ALA A 47 -12.90 -1.60 -2.17
N GLN A 48 -14.03 -2.24 -2.48
CA GLN A 48 -14.21 -3.00 -3.72
C GLN A 48 -14.17 -2.08 -4.95
N ALA A 49 -14.90 -0.97 -4.92
CA ALA A 49 -14.89 0.02 -5.99
C ALA A 49 -13.50 0.61 -6.24
N PHE A 50 -12.70 0.82 -5.19
CA PHE A 50 -11.30 1.21 -5.32
C PHE A 50 -10.49 0.13 -6.06
N TYR A 51 -10.64 -1.15 -5.69
CA TYR A 51 -9.93 -2.27 -6.31
C TYR A 51 -10.29 -2.43 -7.81
N ASP A 52 -11.54 -2.15 -8.16
CA ASP A 52 -12.08 -2.28 -9.53
C ASP A 52 -11.84 -1.02 -10.39
N SER A 53 -11.47 0.10 -9.77
CA SER A 53 -11.18 1.36 -10.46
C SER A 53 -10.13 1.19 -11.56
N TRP A 54 -10.33 1.86 -12.69
CA TRP A 54 -9.37 1.80 -13.81
C TRP A 54 -7.99 2.31 -13.41
N GLN A 55 -7.93 3.33 -12.55
CA GLN A 55 -6.68 3.88 -12.04
C GLN A 55 -5.89 2.80 -11.27
N TYR A 56 -6.55 2.06 -10.37
CA TYR A 56 -5.87 1.03 -9.59
C TYR A 56 -5.50 -0.19 -10.44
N ARG A 57 -6.36 -0.59 -11.38
CA ARG A 57 -6.05 -1.67 -12.35
C ARG A 57 -4.80 -1.36 -13.17
N ARG A 58 -4.66 -0.15 -13.70
CA ARG A 58 -3.43 0.27 -14.40
C ARG A 58 -2.18 0.17 -13.53
N ALA A 59 -2.29 0.63 -12.28
CA ALA A 59 -1.18 0.54 -11.33
C ALA A 59 -0.84 -0.91 -10.95
N ARG A 60 -1.84 -1.81 -10.90
CA ARG A 60 -1.63 -3.25 -10.67
C ARG A 60 -0.93 -3.90 -11.85
N ASN A 61 -1.39 -3.65 -13.08
CA ASN A 61 -0.78 -4.21 -14.27
C ASN A 61 0.68 -3.74 -14.45
N ALA A 62 0.98 -2.49 -14.09
CA ALA A 62 2.37 -2.02 -14.08
C ALA A 62 3.28 -2.75 -13.06
N ARG A 63 2.71 -3.48 -12.10
CA ARG A 63 3.43 -4.31 -11.12
C ARG A 63 3.45 -5.79 -11.51
N GLU A 64 2.84 -6.17 -12.62
CA GLU A 64 2.78 -7.55 -13.08
C GLU A 64 4.21 -8.13 -13.21
N GLY A 65 4.44 -9.31 -12.64
CA GLY A 65 5.74 -9.96 -12.60
C GLY A 65 6.76 -9.38 -11.60
N ALA A 66 6.50 -8.21 -10.99
CA ALA A 66 7.44 -7.59 -10.05
C ALA A 66 7.29 -8.08 -8.61
N ALA A 67 6.12 -8.61 -8.23
CA ALA A 67 5.87 -9.14 -6.90
C ALA A 67 4.67 -10.10 -6.89
N VAL A 68 4.72 -11.11 -6.02
CA VAL A 68 3.55 -11.91 -5.62
C VAL A 68 2.86 -11.16 -4.47
N MET A 69 1.61 -10.75 -4.66
CA MET A 69 0.86 -9.96 -3.69
C MET A 69 -0.46 -10.64 -3.35
N ASN A 70 -0.71 -10.79 -2.05
CA ASN A 70 -1.96 -11.28 -1.50
C ASN A 70 -2.75 -10.08 -0.97
N MET A 71 -3.96 -9.89 -1.48
CA MET A 71 -4.79 -8.73 -1.17
C MET A 71 -6.18 -9.18 -0.76
N PHE A 72 -6.64 -8.71 0.40
CA PHE A 72 -7.89 -9.11 1.01
C PHE A 72 -8.62 -7.87 1.51
N ILE A 73 -9.94 -7.94 1.55
CA ILE A 73 -10.79 -6.91 2.17
C ILE A 73 -11.40 -7.55 3.43
N VAL A 74 -11.27 -6.88 4.57
CA VAL A 74 -11.77 -7.37 5.86
C VAL A 74 -12.84 -6.41 6.35
N GLN A 75 -14.04 -6.93 6.60
CA GLN A 75 -15.10 -6.21 7.32
C GLN A 75 -15.02 -6.59 8.80
N GLY A 76 -15.00 -5.59 9.69
CA GLY A 76 -15.24 -5.84 11.11
C GLY A 76 -16.68 -6.33 11.31
N MET A 77 -16.85 -7.40 12.06
CA MET A 77 -18.17 -7.88 12.51
C MET A 77 -18.60 -7.16 13.78
#